data_AF-A0A1I5USS1-F1
#
_entry.id   AF-A0A1I5USS1-F1
#
_cell.length_a   1.000
_cell.length_b   1.000
_cell.length_c   1.000
_cell.angle_alpha   90.00
_cell.angle_beta   90.00
_cell.angle_gamma   90.00
#
_symmetry.space_group_name_H-M   'P 1'
#
loop_
_entity.id
_entity.type
_entity.pdbx_description
1 polymer ?
#
loop_
_entity_poly.entity_id
_entity_poly.type
_entity_poly.pdbx_seq_one_letter_code
_entity_poly.pdbx_strand_id
1 'polypeptide(L)' 'MSAQKILIATLSGFVAGVAVGLMVAPASGSEIRQRIADSATDLAGNVKDKIRNFRNKAEEDLDDLAFDTGDDE' A
#
# COMPACT_ATOMS: atom_id res chain seq x y z
N MET A 1 7.75 -21.21 -0.20
CA MET A 1 6.74 -20.88 0.82
C MET A 1 5.37 -20.83 0.15
N SER A 2 4.35 -21.53 0.66
CA SER A 2 3.01 -21.44 0.06
C SER A 2 2.41 -20.05 0.31
N ALA A 3 1.90 -19.41 -0.74
CA ALA A 3 1.22 -18.10 -0.68
C ALA A 3 0.13 -18.05 0.40
N GLN A 4 -0.54 -19.17 0.66
CA GLN A 4 -1.53 -19.32 1.72
C GLN A 4 -0.99 -19.01 3.12
N LYS A 5 0.26 -19.41 3.44
CA LYS A 5 0.88 -19.12 4.74
C LYS A 5 1.21 -17.63 4.87
N ILE A 6 1.66 -17.01 3.78
CA ILE A 6 1.95 -15.58 3.75
C ILE A 6 0.65 -14.79 3.95
N LEU A 7 -0.42 -15.14 3.23
CA LEU A 7 -1.72 -14.48 3.36
C LEU A 7 -2.28 -14.58 4.78
N ILE A 8 -2.22 -15.77 5.39
CA ILE A 8 -2.67 -15.98 6.77
C ILE A 8 -1.81 -15.16 7.75
N ALA A 9 -0.49 -15.12 7.58
CA ALA A 9 0.42 -14.36 8.43
C ALA A 9 0.18 -12.84 8.30
N THR A 10 -0.05 -12.34 7.09
CA THR A 10 -0.35 -10.92 6.85
C THR A 10 -1.69 -10.52 7.45
N LEU A 11 -2.75 -11.32 7.24
CA LEU A 11 -4.07 -11.02 7.80
C LEU A 11 -4.06 -11.04 9.33
N SER A 12 -3.44 -12.07 9.92
CA SER A 12 -3.32 -12.16 11.39
C SER A 12 -2.44 -11.04 11.97
N GLY A 13 -1.34 -10.69 11.31
CA GLY A 13 -0.50 -9.56 11.68
C GLY A 13 -1.20 -8.20 11.54
N PHE A 14 -2.01 -8.01 10.50
CA PHE A 14 -2.78 -6.78 10.29
C PHE A 14 -3.84 -6.58 11.36
N VAL A 15 -4.64 -7.62 11.66
CA VAL A 15 -5.67 -7.55 12.70
C VAL A 15 -5.03 -7.31 14.08
N ALA A 16 -3.97 -8.05 14.42
CA ALA A 16 -3.25 -7.85 15.67
C ALA A 16 -2.63 -6.45 15.75
N GLY A 17 -2.05 -5.94 14.66
CA GLY A 17 -1.44 -4.61 14.58
C GLY A 17 -2.47 -3.48 14.75
N VAL A 18 -3.62 -3.58 14.09
CA VAL A 18 -4.71 -2.60 14.25
C VAL A 18 -5.27 -2.64 15.67
N ALA A 19 -5.48 -3.84 16.24
CA ALA A 19 -5.99 -3.97 17.61
C ALA A 19 -5.04 -3.35 18.63
N VAL A 20 -3.74 -3.64 18.54
CA VAL A 20 -2.72 -3.06 19.42
C VAL A 20 -2.60 -1.54 19.18
N GLY A 21 -2.61 -1.08 17.93
CA GLY A 21 -2.53 0.35 17.59
C GLY A 21 -3.71 1.15 18.11
N LEU A 22 -4.94 0.62 18.01
CA LEU A 22 -6.15 1.23 18.56
C LEU A 22 -6.16 1.20 20.10
N MET A 23 -5.59 0.17 20.72
CA MET A 23 -5.52 0.07 22.19
C MET A 23 -4.46 1.01 22.78
N VAL A 24 -3.36 1.24 22.06
CA VAL A 24 -2.27 2.14 22.47
C VAL A 24 -2.62 3.62 22.22
N ALA A 25 -3.41 3.93 21.18
CA ALA A 25 -3.91 5.28 20.92
C ALA A 25 -5.43 5.34 21.13
N PRO A 26 -5.92 5.56 22.37
CA PRO A 26 -7.34 5.74 22.62
C PRO A 26 -7.77 7.13 22.12
N ALA A 27 -8.30 7.19 20.90
CA ALA A 27 -9.00 8.37 20.41
C ALA A 27 -10.52 8.21 20.60
N SER A 28 -11.21 9.32 20.83
CA SER A 28 -12.66 9.31 21.08
C SER A 28 -13.41 8.85 19.82
N GLY A 29 -14.42 7.98 19.97
CA GLY A 29 -15.07 7.33 18.82
C GLY A 29 -15.72 8.29 17.80
N SER A 30 -16.13 9.49 18.22
CA SER A 30 -16.64 10.54 17.33
C SER A 30 -15.52 11.17 16.50
N GLU A 31 -14.36 11.37 17.11
CA GLU A 31 -13.19 12.01 16.50
C GLU A 31 -12.43 11.03 15.62
N ILE A 32 -12.41 9.73 15.95
CA ILE A 32 -11.85 8.67 15.12
C ILE A 32 -12.56 8.59 13.76
N ARG A 33 -13.90 8.68 13.72
CA ARG A 33 -14.61 8.62 12.41
C ARG A 33 -14.26 9.80 11.52
N GLN A 34 -14.23 11.02 12.06
CA GLN A 34 -13.86 12.21 11.29
C GLN A 34 -12.40 12.12 10.85
N ARG A 35 -11.48 11.82 11.77
CA ARG A 35 -10.05 11.69 11.47
C ARG A 35 -9.76 10.55 10.49
N ILE A 36 -10.46 9.42 10.55
CA ILE A 36 -10.33 8.34 9.56
C ILE A 36 -10.82 8.81 8.20
N ALA A 37 -11.98 9.48 8.11
CA ALA A 37 -12.49 9.94 6.83
C ALA A 37 -11.53 10.93 6.14
N ASP A 38 -11.02 11.90 6.90
CA ASP A 38 -10.09 12.91 6.39
C ASP A 38 -8.71 12.28 6.11
N SER A 39 -8.14 11.56 7.08
CA SER A 39 -6.80 10.95 6.92
C SER A 39 -6.77 9.83 5.89
N ALA A 40 -7.85 9.06 5.72
CA ALA A 40 -7.92 8.03 4.69
C ALA A 40 -8.00 8.64 3.29
N THR A 41 -8.70 9.77 3.13
CA THR A 41 -8.77 10.49 1.85
C THR A 41 -7.40 11.05 1.49
N ASP A 42 -6.72 11.70 2.44
CA ASP A 42 -5.38 12.26 2.23
C ASP A 42 -4.31 11.18 2.01
N LEU A 43 -4.39 10.08 2.78
CA LEU A 43 -3.46 8.96 2.62
C LEU A 43 -3.70 8.22 1.31
N ALA A 44 -4.96 8.01 0.92
CA ALA A 44 -5.28 7.40 -0.37
C ALA A 44 -4.84 8.27 -1.54
N GLY A 45 -5.00 9.59 -1.45
CA GLY A 45 -4.48 10.54 -2.45
C GLY A 45 -2.96 10.42 -2.61
N ASN A 46 -2.23 10.57 -1.50
CA ASN A 46 -0.77 10.49 -1.50
C ASN A 46 -0.24 9.13 -1.97
N VAL A 47 -0.85 8.03 -1.53
CA VAL A 47 -0.47 6.68 -1.95
C VAL A 47 -0.76 6.47 -3.43
N LYS A 48 -1.92 6.93 -3.92
CA LYS A 48 -2.29 6.80 -5.34
C LYS A 48 -1.33 7.57 -6.25
N ASP A 49 -0.93 8.77 -5.85
CA ASP A 49 0.03 9.57 -6.62
C ASP A 49 1.43 8.94 -6.58
N LYS A 50 1.85 8.40 -5.43
CA LYS A 50 3.13 7.68 -5.31
C LYS A 50 3.15 6.41 -6.15
N ILE A 51 2.05 5.64 -6.14
CA ILE A 51 1.89 4.43 -6.96
C ILE A 51 1.85 4.79 -8.45
N ARG A 52 1.15 5.87 -8.85
CA ARG A 52 1.16 6.34 -10.24
C ARG A 52 2.55 6.75 -10.69
N ASN A 53 3.27 7.53 -9.89
CA ASN A 53 4.64 7.91 -10.22
C ASN A 53 5.59 6.71 -10.28
N PHE A 54 5.42 5.74 -9.37
CA PHE A 54 6.21 4.52 -9.37
C PHE A 54 5.89 3.64 -10.58
N ARG A 55 4.61 3.53 -10.94
CA ARG A 55 4.17 2.81 -12.13
C ARG A 55 4.72 3.47 -13.38
N ASN A 56 4.58 4.78 -13.55
CA ASN A 56 5.07 5.48 -14.73
C ASN A 56 6.59 5.31 -14.88
N LYS A 57 7.36 5.43 -13.79
CA LYS A 57 8.81 5.16 -13.80
C LYS A 57 9.14 3.71 -14.12
N ALA A 58 8.39 2.77 -13.56
CA ALA A 58 8.59 1.36 -13.87
C ALA A 58 8.21 1.05 -15.33
N GLU A 59 7.18 1.68 -15.88
CA GLU A 59 6.75 1.52 -17.27
C GLU A 59 7.78 2.13 -18.23
N GLU A 60 8.38 3.28 -17.88
CA GLU A 60 9.50 3.91 -18.60
C GLU A 60 10.78 3.04 -18.55
N ASP A 61 11.19 2.58 -17.37
CA ASP A 61 12.33 1.66 -17.21
C ASP A 61 12.09 0.31 -17.92
N LEU A 62 10.84 -0.17 -17.97
CA LEU A 62 10.48 -1.43 -18.64
C LEU A 62 10.42 -1.27 -20.16
N ASP A 63 9.97 -0.12 -20.68
CA ASP A 63 10.00 0.15 -22.13
C ASP A 63 11.47 0.25 -22.57
N ASP A 64 12.31 1.02 -21.89
CA ASP A 64 13.75 1.15 -22.21
C ASP A 64 14.48 -0.20 -22.19
N LEU A 65 14.17 -1.09 -21.24
CA LEU A 65 14.71 -2.45 -21.20
C LEU A 65 14.10 -3.38 -22.26
N ALA A 66 12.83 -3.22 -22.59
CA ALA A 66 12.17 -4.01 -23.65
C ALA A 66 12.68 -3.65 -25.04
N PHE A 67 13.10 -2.40 -25.27
CA PHE A 67 13.74 -1.97 -26.51
C PHE A 67 15.16 -2.51 -26.67
N ASP A 68 15.93 -2.68 -25.59
CA ASP A 68 17.32 -3.21 -25.66
C ASP A 68 17.36 -4.75 -25.80
N THR A 69 16.28 -5.47 -25.46
CA THR A 69 16.24 -6.94 -25.58
C THR A 69 15.54 -7.46 -26.84
N GLY A 70 15.05 -6.57 -27.71
CA GLY A 70 14.18 -6.89 -28.85
C GLY A 70 14.82 -6.84 -30.24
N ASP A 71 16.03 -6.30 -30.39
CA ASP A 71 16.64 -6.01 -31.70
C ASP A 71 18.10 -6.51 -31.82
N ASP A 72 18.38 -7.73 -31.35
CA ASP A 72 19.52 -8.52 -31.84
C ASP A 72 18.96 -9.65 -32.75
N GLU A 73 18.68 -9.30 -34.02
CA GLU A 73 18.65 -10.24 -35.17
C GLU A 73 20.07 -10.74 -35.52
#